data_AF-A0A4D7CC18-F1
#
_entry.id   AF-A0A4D7CC18-F1
#
_cell.length_a   1.000
_cell.length_b   1.000
_cell.length_c   1.000
_cell.angle_alpha   90.00
_cell.angle_beta   90.00
_cell.angle_gamma   90.00
#
_symmetry.space_group_name_H-M   'P 1'
#
loop_
_entity.id
_entity.type
_entity.pdbx_description
1 polymer ?
#
loop_
_entity_poly.entity_id
_entity_poly.type
_entity_poly.pdbx_seq_one_letter_code
_entity_poly.pdbx_strand_id
1 'polypeptide(L)' 'MMADSATGLLDFLPSLSTGEAIMTGEAFPVPQRVALDELPENQRPRSATADFSAKWSTADAGADSVAAIVDRWRRQSR' A
#
# COMPACT_ATOMS: atom_id res chain seq x y z
N MET A 1 -14.78 2.65 17.33
CA MET A 1 -16.05 2.65 16.57
C MET A 1 -15.84 3.61 15.42
N MET A 2 -15.83 3.13 14.17
CA MET A 2 -15.74 4.03 13.01
C MET A 2 -17.06 4.79 12.92
N ALA A 3 -17.00 6.10 12.68
CA ALA A 3 -18.21 6.90 12.45
C ALA A 3 -18.96 6.35 11.22
N ASP A 4 -20.28 6.37 11.24
CA ASP A 4 -21.14 5.86 10.16
C ASP A 4 -20.81 6.49 8.79
N SER A 5 -20.36 7.76 8.81
CA SER A 5 -19.84 8.47 7.64
C SER A 5 -18.60 7.85 7.01
N ALA A 6 -17.79 7.09 7.77
CA ALA A 6 -16.63 6.38 7.25
C ALA A 6 -17.03 5.15 6.45
N THR A 7 -18.12 4.48 6.80
CA THR A 7 -18.61 3.28 6.10
C THR A 7 -19.02 3.62 4.66
N GLY A 8 -19.83 4.67 4.47
CA GLY A 8 -20.27 5.10 3.14
C GLY A 8 -19.13 5.60 2.24
N LEU A 9 -18.02 6.10 2.80
CA LEU A 9 -16.84 6.49 2.02
C LEU A 9 -16.05 5.25 1.54
N LEU A 10 -15.98 4.20 2.36
CA LEU A 10 -15.31 2.95 2.00
C LEU A 10 -16.02 2.21 0.85
N ASP A 11 -17.34 2.37 0.72
CA ASP A 11 -18.11 1.84 -0.41
C ASP A 11 -17.64 2.42 -1.77
N PHE A 12 -17.00 3.59 -1.77
CA PHE A 12 -16.42 4.23 -2.96
C PHE A 12 -14.95 3.83 -3.22
N LEU A 13 -14.33 2.98 -2.39
CA LEU A 13 -12.97 2.49 -2.65
C LEU A 13 -12.81 1.91 -4.07
N PRO A 14 -13.75 1.12 -4.62
CA PRO A 14 -13.61 0.57 -5.96
C PRO A 14 -13.66 1.62 -7.08
N SER A 15 -14.18 2.83 -6.81
CA SER A 15 -14.30 3.89 -7.81
C SER A 15 -13.12 4.87 -7.79
N LEU A 16 -12.13 4.67 -6.91
CA LEU A 16 -10.93 5.51 -6.87
C LEU A 16 -10.10 5.31 -8.14
N SER A 17 -9.74 6.42 -8.77
CA SER A 17 -8.80 6.40 -9.89
C SER A 17 -7.36 6.26 -9.41
N THR A 18 -6.43 5.94 -10.32
CA THR A 18 -4.99 5.94 -10.00
C THR A 18 -4.56 7.28 -9.44
N GLY A 19 -3.90 7.26 -8.28
CA GLY A 19 -3.48 8.47 -7.57
C GLY A 19 -4.54 9.06 -6.64
N GLU A 20 -5.77 8.54 -6.63
CA GLU A 20 -6.76 8.90 -5.62
C GLU A 20 -6.66 8.02 -4.37
N ALA A 21 -6.96 8.59 -3.21
CA ALA A 21 -6.94 7.89 -1.94
C ALA A 21 -7.99 8.44 -0.97
N ILE A 22 -8.31 7.64 0.04
CA ILE A 22 -9.12 8.04 1.20
C ILE A 22 -8.18 8.24 2.39
N MET A 23 -8.15 9.44 2.95
CA MET A 23 -7.39 9.77 4.16
C MET A 23 -8.28 9.66 5.39
N THR A 24 -7.77 9.02 6.44
CA THR A 24 -8.43 8.83 7.74
C THR A 24 -7.39 8.71 8.84
N GLY A 25 -7.75 9.02 10.09
CA GLY A 25 -6.87 8.90 11.26
C GLY A 25 -6.73 10.20 12.04
N GLU A 26 -5.82 10.24 13.00
CA GLU A 26 -5.65 11.38 13.93
C GLU A 26 -5.36 12.71 13.22
N ALA A 27 -4.63 12.68 12.11
CA ALA A 27 -4.35 13.85 11.28
C ALA A 27 -5.56 14.32 10.44
N PHE A 28 -6.61 13.49 10.31
CA PHE A 28 -7.76 13.73 9.45
C PHE A 28 -9.07 13.57 10.25
N PRO A 29 -9.63 14.66 10.81
CA PRO A 29 -10.79 14.61 11.71
C PRO A 29 -12.06 14.06 11.03
N VAL A 30 -12.10 14.06 9.69
CA VAL A 30 -13.15 13.43 8.88
C VAL A 30 -12.47 12.67 7.73
N PRO A 31 -12.96 11.47 7.37
CA PRO A 31 -12.49 10.79 6.18
C PRO A 31 -12.70 11.63 4.92
N GLN A 32 -11.66 11.80 4.11
CA GLN A 32 -11.70 12.64 2.92
C GLN A 32 -11.06 11.94 1.72
N ARG A 33 -11.65 12.14 0.54
CA ARG A 33 -11.02 11.74 -0.72
C ARG A 33 -10.02 12.80 -1.16
N VAL A 34 -8.81 12.37 -1.52
CA VAL A 34 -7.73 13.24 -1.98
C VAL A 34 -7.14 12.72 -3.29
N ALA A 35 -6.59 13.63 -4.10
CA ALA A 35 -5.74 13.30 -5.23
C ALA A 35 -4.29 13.55 -4.82
N LEU A 36 -3.42 12.55 -5.04
CA LEU A 36 -1.99 12.65 -4.76
C LEU A 36 -1.29 13.35 -5.92
N ASP A 37 -0.46 14.33 -5.60
CA ASP A 37 0.37 15.00 -6.59
C ASP A 37 1.39 14.03 -7.18
N GLU A 38 1.62 14.14 -8.48
CA GLU A 38 2.66 13.38 -9.14
C GLU A 38 4.03 13.95 -8.74
N LEU A 39 4.89 13.10 -8.18
CA LEU A 39 6.23 13.51 -7.76
C LEU A 39 7.10 13.86 -8.99
N PRO A 40 8.02 14.83 -8.88
CA PRO A 40 9.09 15.01 -9.87
C PRO A 40 9.87 13.72 -10.11
N GLU A 41 10.38 13.52 -11.33
CA GLU A 41 11.03 12.26 -11.74
C GLU A 41 12.15 11.83 -10.78
N ASN A 42 12.96 12.78 -10.29
CA ASN A 42 14.07 12.53 -9.37
C ASN A 42 13.63 12.20 -7.92
N GLN A 43 12.35 12.30 -7.60
CA GLN A 43 11.77 11.99 -6.29
C GLN A 43 10.89 10.74 -6.31
N ARG A 44 10.64 10.15 -7.49
CA ARG A 44 9.83 8.94 -7.62
C ARG A 44 10.57 7.71 -7.09
N PRO A 45 9.85 6.72 -6.54
CA PRO A 45 10.45 5.44 -6.18
C PRO A 45 11.15 4.78 -7.38
N ARG A 46 12.33 4.23 -7.15
CA ARG A 46 13.10 3.48 -8.18
C ARG A 46 12.41 2.19 -8.63
N SER A 47 11.30 1.81 -8.01
CA SER A 47 10.54 0.59 -8.32
C SER A 47 9.75 0.67 -9.62
N ALA A 48 9.57 1.86 -10.22
CA ALA A 48 8.86 2.02 -11.50
C ALA A 48 9.52 1.23 -12.65
N THR A 49 10.82 0.98 -12.56
CA THR A 49 11.62 0.27 -13.57
C THR A 49 12.33 -0.96 -13.01
N ALA A 50 11.89 -1.48 -11.85
CA ALA A 50 12.51 -2.67 -11.30
C ALA A 50 12.17 -3.89 -12.19
N ASP A 51 13.21 -4.61 -12.62
CA ASP A 51 13.08 -5.86 -13.39
C ASP A 51 12.61 -7.02 -12.49
N PHE A 52 11.39 -6.90 -11.93
CA PHE A 52 10.84 -7.89 -11.00
C PHE A 52 10.85 -9.29 -11.62
N SER A 53 10.38 -9.42 -12.87
CA SER A 53 10.32 -10.71 -13.58
C SER A 53 11.71 -11.35 -13.72
N ALA A 54 12.73 -10.57 -14.08
CA ALA A 54 14.09 -11.08 -14.19
C ALA A 54 14.66 -11.45 -12.82
N LYS A 55 14.49 -10.59 -11.81
CA LYS A 55 15.00 -10.84 -10.46
C LYS A 55 14.32 -12.02 -9.76
N TRP A 56 13.03 -12.23 -9.98
CA TRP A 56 12.29 -13.41 -9.52
C TRP A 56 12.73 -14.69 -10.24
N SER A 57 13.04 -14.61 -11.54
CA SER A 57 13.55 -15.76 -12.29
C SER A 57 14.94 -16.23 -11.82
N THR A 58 15.70 -15.32 -11.23
CA THR A 58 17.04 -15.58 -10.67
C THR A 58 17.02 -15.79 -9.15
N ALA A 59 15.84 -15.86 -8.51
CA ALA A 59 15.75 -15.79 -7.06
C ALA A 59 16.32 -17.05 -6.37
N ASP A 60 17.42 -16.82 -5.66
CA ASP A 60 18.15 -17.72 -4.75
C ASP A 60 17.47 -17.89 -3.36
N ALA A 61 16.21 -17.46 -3.25
CA ALA A 61 15.47 -17.45 -1.99
C ALA A 61 14.83 -18.82 -1.76
N GLY A 62 15.60 -19.75 -1.17
CA GLY A 62 15.11 -21.08 -0.80
C GLY A 62 13.88 -21.03 0.12
N ALA A 63 13.09 -22.11 0.17
CA ALA A 63 11.83 -22.19 0.92
C ALA A 63 11.92 -21.71 2.39
N ASP A 64 13.09 -21.88 3.02
CA ASP A 64 13.37 -21.41 4.39
C ASP A 64 13.27 -19.89 4.55
N SER A 65 13.62 -19.12 3.51
CA SER A 65 13.53 -17.67 3.51
C SER A 65 12.07 -17.19 3.54
N VAL A 66 11.18 -17.86 2.80
CA VAL A 66 9.74 -17.57 2.78
C VAL A 66 9.13 -17.89 4.15
N ALA A 67 9.48 -19.03 4.73
CA ALA A 67 8.99 -19.41 6.07
C ALA A 67 9.40 -18.38 7.14
N ALA A 68 10.65 -17.91 7.11
CA ALA A 68 11.14 -16.88 8.03
C ALA A 68 10.43 -15.52 7.85
N ILE A 69 10.16 -15.11 6.60
CA ILE A 69 9.42 -13.88 6.31
C ILE A 69 7.98 -13.98 6.86
N VAL A 70 7.31 -15.10 6.60
CA VAL A 70 5.95 -15.35 7.07
C VAL A 70 5.88 -15.37 8.60
N ASP A 71 6.83 -16.02 9.28
CA ASP A 71 6.89 -16.01 10.75
C ASP A 71 7.08 -14.60 11.31
N ARG A 72 7.95 -13.79 10.69
CA ARG A 72 8.14 -12.39 11.07
C ARG A 72 6.86 -11.56 10.91
N TRP A 73 6.16 -11.69 9.78
CA TRP A 73 4.89 -10.98 9.55
C TRP A 73 3.82 -11.36 10.57
N ARG A 74 3.70 -12.65 10.89
CA ARG A 74 2.75 -13.15 11.91
C ARG A 74 3.06 -12.65 13.31
N ARG A 75 4.34 -12.39 13.62
CA ARG A 75 4.76 -11.79 14.90
C ARG A 75 4.54 -10.28 14.96
N GLN A 76 4.63 -9.59 13.83
CA GLN A 76 4.46 -8.13 13.74
C GLN A 76 3.00 -7.69 13.88
N SER A 77 2.04 -8.57 13.58
CA SER A 77 0.61 -8.31 13.80
C SER A 77 0.16 -8.45 15.26
N ARG A 78 1.10 -8.46 16.23
CA ARG A 78 0.81 -8.61 17.66
C ARG A 78 1.35 -7.43 18.46
#